data_AF-A0AAV8W4K5-F1
#
_entry.id   AF-A0AAV8W4K5-F1
#
_cell.length_a   1.000
_cell.length_b   1.000
_cell.length_c   1.000
_cell.angle_alpha   90.00
_cell.angle_beta   90.00
_cell.angle_gamma   90.00
#
_symmetry.space_group_name_H-M   'P 1'
#
loop_
_entity.id
_entity.type
_entity.pdbx_description
1 polymer ?
#
loop_
_entity_poly.entity_id
_entity_poly.type
_entity_poly.pdbx_seq_one_letter_code
_entity_poly.pdbx_strand_id
1 'polypeptide(L)'
;MSDAKLNGYAKLNGTEAKTPFLIGVAGGTASGKSTVCKRIMEKLGQVDMDQKQRQVVCISQDSFYRELTPAEIAKAEKGQFNFDHPDAFNESLIYDTLTDILAGKMVQIPTYDYRNHSLRKDEILTIYPADVVLFKVSWFSTFRK
;
A
#
# COMPACT_ATOMS: atom_id res chain seq x y z
N MET A 1 7.30 -26.03 -28.61
CA MET A 1 8.52 -25.29 -28.26
C MET A 1 8.27 -23.80 -28.41
N SER A 2 8.03 -23.10 -27.31
CA SER A 2 8.48 -21.72 -27.08
C SER A 2 7.91 -21.27 -25.73
N ASP A 3 8.66 -21.60 -24.67
CA ASP A 3 8.46 -21.06 -23.34
C ASP A 3 8.49 -19.52 -23.40
N ALA A 4 7.37 -18.90 -23.08
CA ALA A 4 7.29 -17.47 -22.87
C ALA A 4 8.14 -17.13 -21.64
N LYS A 5 9.30 -16.51 -21.88
CA LYS A 5 10.20 -15.97 -20.86
C LYS A 5 9.44 -14.99 -19.97
N LEU A 6 9.04 -15.47 -18.80
CA LEU A 6 8.69 -14.65 -17.66
C LEU A 6 10.00 -14.09 -17.10
N ASN A 7 10.42 -12.90 -17.53
CA ASN A 7 11.54 -12.23 -16.87
C ASN A 7 11.31 -10.72 -16.85
N GLY A 8 10.83 -10.23 -15.71
CA GLY A 8 10.52 -8.83 -15.42
C GLY A 8 11.74 -7.94 -15.28
N TYR A 9 12.63 -7.92 -16.28
CA TYR A 9 13.75 -6.99 -16.32
C TYR A 9 13.39 -5.79 -17.21
N ALA A 10 12.91 -4.71 -16.58
CA ALA A 10 12.86 -3.41 -17.24
C ALA A 10 14.30 -2.86 -17.34
N LYS A 11 14.90 -2.93 -18.53
CA LYS A 11 16.20 -2.30 -18.80
C LYS A 11 16.07 -0.78 -18.79
N LEU A 12 16.60 -0.14 -17.75
CA LEU A 12 16.95 1.28 -17.77
C LEU A 12 18.46 1.39 -17.51
N ASN A 13 19.18 1.85 -18.54
CA ASN A 13 20.57 2.34 -18.55
C ASN A 13 21.46 2.06 -17.33
N GLY A 14 22.30 1.01 -17.41
CA GLY A 14 23.62 0.96 -16.76
C GLY A 14 23.69 0.64 -15.27
N THR A 15 22.57 0.65 -14.55
CA THR A 15 22.44 0.10 -13.21
C THR A 15 21.28 -0.89 -13.22
N GLU A 16 21.51 -2.15 -12.87
CA GLU A 16 20.43 -3.12 -12.68
C GLU A 16 19.53 -2.62 -11.54
N ALA A 17 18.52 -1.82 -11.88
CA ALA A 17 17.49 -1.41 -10.95
C ALA A 17 16.70 -2.67 -10.59
N LYS A 18 16.96 -3.23 -9.41
CA LYS A 18 16.18 -4.33 -8.86
C LYS A 18 14.72 -3.90 -8.82
N THR A 19 13.89 -4.57 -9.60
CA THR A 19 12.44 -4.37 -9.56
C THR A 19 11.92 -5.00 -8.26
N PRO A 20 11.24 -4.22 -7.39
CA PRO A 20 10.68 -4.76 -6.15
C PRO A 20 9.67 -5.87 -6.40
N PHE A 21 9.64 -6.86 -5.51
CA PHE A 21 8.66 -7.94 -5.55
C PHE A 21 7.39 -7.54 -4.77
N LEU A 22 6.28 -7.33 -5.49
CA LEU A 22 5.00 -6.96 -4.89
C LEU A 22 4.17 -8.19 -4.52
N ILE A 23 3.79 -8.29 -3.25
CA ILE A 23 2.94 -9.35 -2.70
C ILE A 23 1.63 -8.71 -2.21
N GLY A 24 0.53 -9.04 -2.89
CA GLY A 24 -0.82 -8.66 -2.43
C GLY A 24 -1.33 -9.61 -1.35
N VAL A 25 -1.69 -9.08 -0.19
CA VAL A 25 -2.29 -9.83 0.93
C VAL A 25 -3.75 -9.42 1.07
N ALA A 26 -4.64 -10.22 0.48
CA ALA A 26 -6.08 -9.99 0.49
C ALA A 26 -6.82 -10.92 1.47
N GLY A 27 -7.98 -10.48 1.96
CA GLY A 27 -8.87 -11.29 2.80
C GLY A 27 -9.80 -10.43 3.66
N GLY A 28 -10.83 -11.03 4.26
CA GLY A 28 -11.83 -10.30 5.06
C GLY A 28 -11.30 -9.65 6.33
N THR A 29 -12.06 -8.71 6.90
CA THR A 29 -11.74 -8.10 8.20
C THR A 29 -11.59 -9.19 9.27
N ALA A 30 -10.61 -9.03 10.17
CA ALA A 30 -10.22 -10.01 11.19
C ALA A 30 -9.64 -11.36 10.70
N SER A 31 -9.34 -11.55 9.41
CA SER A 31 -8.69 -12.78 8.92
C SER A 31 -7.21 -12.93 9.31
N GLY A 32 -6.63 -11.98 10.04
CA GLY A 32 -5.25 -12.06 10.54
C GLY A 32 -4.17 -11.51 9.59
N LYS A 33 -4.53 -10.82 8.49
CA LYS A 33 -3.57 -10.25 7.52
C LYS A 33 -2.50 -9.37 8.17
N SER A 34 -2.92 -8.46 9.07
CA SER A 34 -1.99 -7.58 9.79
C SER A 34 -1.02 -8.38 10.65
N THR A 35 -1.50 -9.45 11.29
CA THR A 35 -0.67 -10.36 12.09
C THR A 35 0.32 -11.13 11.21
N VAL A 36 -0.10 -11.58 10.03
CA VAL A 36 0.79 -12.26 9.06
C VAL A 36 1.87 -11.30 8.57
N CYS A 37 1.51 -10.10 8.13
CA CYS A 37 2.49 -9.10 7.67
C CYS A 37 3.48 -8.74 8.78
N LYS A 38 2.99 -8.53 10.00
CA LYS A 38 3.83 -8.27 11.17
C LYS A 38 4.81 -9.42 11.44
N ARG A 39 4.33 -10.67 11.46
CA ARG A 39 5.18 -11.85 11.65
C ARG A 39 6.21 -12.03 10.54
N ILE A 40 5.88 -11.69 9.30
CA ILE A 40 6.84 -11.72 8.18
C ILE A 40 7.95 -10.70 8.42
N MET A 41 7.60 -9.46 8.79
CA MET A 41 8.59 -8.42 9.11
C MET A 41 9.47 -8.81 10.32
N GLU A 42 8.88 -9.40 11.36
CA GLU A 42 9.61 -9.91 12.53
C GLU A 42 10.59 -11.02 12.16
N LYS A 43 10.13 -12.03 11.40
CA LYS A 43 10.98 -13.16 10.99
C LYS A 43 12.13 -12.75 10.06
N LEU A 44 11.94 -11.69 9.28
CA LEU A 44 12.95 -11.14 8.38
C LEU A 44 13.84 -10.09 9.06
N GLY A 45 13.67 -9.87 10.36
CA GLY A 45 14.49 -8.93 11.14
C GLY A 45 14.32 -7.46 10.74
N GLN A 46 13.24 -7.12 10.03
CA GLN A 46 13.04 -5.79 9.44
C GLN A 46 12.48 -4.77 10.44
N VAL A 47 12.00 -5.24 11.61
CA VAL A 47 11.35 -4.40 12.62
C VAL A 47 12.35 -3.42 13.24
N ASP A 48 13.58 -3.87 13.51
CA ASP A 48 14.62 -3.07 14.18
C ASP A 48 15.55 -2.34 13.20
N MET A 49 15.32 -2.49 11.88
CA MET A 49 16.11 -1.83 10.85
C MET A 49 15.59 -0.42 10.56
N ASP A 50 16.53 0.50 10.29
CA ASP A 50 16.24 1.85 9.81
C ASP A 50 15.37 1.78 8.54
N GLN A 51 14.40 2.68 8.42
CA GLN A 51 13.43 2.70 7.32
C GLN A 51 14.08 2.77 5.95
N LYS A 52 15.29 3.35 5.86
CA LYS A 52 16.09 3.44 4.62
C LYS A 52 16.76 2.12 4.21
N GLN A 53 16.97 1.21 5.15
CA GLN A 53 17.63 -0.08 4.92
C GLN A 53 16.67 -1.26 4.94
N ARG A 54 15.38 -1.00 5.16
CA ARG A 54 14.36 -2.05 5.14
C ARG A 54 14.24 -2.62 3.74
N GLN A 55 14.50 -3.91 3.63
CA GLN A 55 14.33 -4.68 2.41
C GLN A 55 12.86 -5.08 2.19
N VAL A 56 12.05 -5.08 3.26
CA VAL A 56 10.63 -5.39 3.19
C VAL A 56 9.82 -4.24 3.75
N VAL A 57 8.86 -3.75 2.96
CA VAL A 57 7.91 -2.72 3.40
C VAL A 57 6.49 -3.27 3.40
N CYS A 58 5.70 -2.88 4.39
CA CYS A 58 4.29 -3.24 4.48
C CYS A 58 3.43 -1.99 4.32
N ILE A 59 2.54 -2.03 3.34
CA ILE A 59 1.64 -0.95 2.97
C ILE A 59 0.21 -1.42 3.17
N SER A 60 -0.61 -0.58 3.79
CA SER A 60 -2.03 -0.86 4.01
C SER A 60 -2.87 -0.05 3.05
N GLN A 61 -3.88 -0.66 2.43
CA GLN A 61 -4.90 0.08 1.66
C GLN A 61 -5.59 1.15 2.52
N ASP A 62 -5.72 0.90 3.83
CA ASP A 62 -6.30 1.83 4.80
C ASP A 62 -5.54 3.18 4.83
N SER A 63 -4.29 3.25 4.39
CA SER A 63 -3.52 4.51 4.29
C SER A 63 -3.97 5.40 3.13
N PHE A 64 -4.81 4.89 2.23
CA PHE A 64 -5.25 5.56 1.02
C PHE A 64 -6.73 5.92 1.05
N TYR A 65 -7.31 6.11 2.22
CA TYR A 65 -8.63 6.74 2.31
C TYR A 65 -8.58 8.12 1.68
N ARG A 66 -9.61 8.44 0.90
CA ARG A 66 -9.76 9.80 0.38
C ARG A 66 -10.26 10.73 1.49
N GLU A 67 -10.03 12.01 1.28
CA GLU A 67 -10.69 13.05 2.08
C GLU A 67 -12.21 13.01 1.84
N LEU A 68 -12.98 13.01 2.92
CA LEU A 68 -14.43 13.00 2.85
C LEU A 68 -14.97 14.41 2.66
N THR A 69 -16.05 14.55 1.88
CA THR A 69 -16.77 15.82 1.77
C THR A 69 -17.52 16.13 3.08
N PRO A 70 -17.87 17.40 3.37
CA PRO A 70 -18.61 17.75 4.59
C PRO A 70 -19.91 16.95 4.78
N ALA A 71 -20.60 16.64 3.68
CA ALA A 71 -21.81 15.82 3.70
C ALA A 71 -21.53 14.35 4.06
N GLU A 72 -20.38 13.82 3.66
CA GLU A 72 -19.96 12.46 3.97
C GLU A 72 -19.39 12.35 5.39
N ILE A 73 -18.69 13.38 5.88
CA ILE A 73 -18.26 13.47 7.28
C ILE A 73 -19.49 13.41 8.19
N ALA A 74 -20.54 14.18 7.89
CA ALA A 74 -21.79 14.13 8.66
C ALA A 74 -22.49 12.75 8.61
N LYS A 75 -22.26 11.95 7.56
CA LYS A 75 -22.73 10.54 7.49
C LYS A 75 -21.80 9.62 8.27
N ALA A 76 -20.49 9.82 8.19
CA ALA A 76 -19.48 9.03 8.90
C ALA A 76 -19.62 9.16 10.42
N GLU A 77 -19.84 10.38 10.93
CA GLU A 77 -20.12 10.64 12.34
C GLU A 77 -21.37 9.91 12.85
N LYS A 78 -22.34 9.67 11.96
CA LYS A 78 -23.57 8.91 12.23
C LYS A 78 -23.41 7.40 11.99
N GLY A 79 -22.23 6.92 11.61
CA GLY A 79 -21.97 5.53 11.23
C GLY A 79 -22.68 5.08 9.94
N GLN A 80 -23.09 6.02 9.10
CA GLN A 80 -23.82 5.78 7.85
C GLN A 80 -22.93 5.86 6.60
N PHE A 81 -21.63 6.10 6.77
CA PHE A 81 -20.67 6.06 5.69
C PHE A 81 -20.02 4.68 5.59
N ASN A 82 -20.00 4.12 4.38
CA ASN A 82 -19.41 2.81 4.14
C ASN A 82 -17.92 2.94 3.80
N PHE A 83 -17.06 2.73 4.78
CA PHE A 83 -15.61 2.74 4.61
C PHE A 83 -15.06 1.54 3.83
N ASP A 84 -15.85 0.48 3.65
CA ASP A 84 -15.46 -0.70 2.85
C ASP A 84 -15.80 -0.55 1.36
N HIS A 85 -16.46 0.54 0.96
CA HIS A 85 -16.77 0.80 -0.44
C HIS A 85 -15.52 1.24 -1.21
N PRO A 86 -15.28 0.78 -2.46
CA PRO A 86 -14.12 1.21 -3.27
C PRO A 86 -14.01 2.74 -3.38
N ASP A 87 -15.14 3.43 -3.51
CA ASP A 87 -15.20 4.90 -3.55
C ASP A 87 -14.64 5.59 -2.31
N ALA A 88 -14.48 4.92 -1.17
CA ALA A 88 -13.85 5.50 0.03
C ALA A 88 -12.32 5.61 -0.11
N PHE A 89 -11.74 4.92 -1.09
CA PHE A 89 -10.30 4.89 -1.33
C PHE A 89 -9.91 5.75 -2.54
N ASN A 90 -8.71 6.31 -2.49
CA ASN A 90 -8.09 6.97 -3.62
C ASN A 90 -7.35 5.93 -4.48
N GLU A 91 -8.06 5.26 -5.38
CA GLU A 91 -7.50 4.22 -6.25
C GLU A 91 -6.37 4.76 -7.14
N SER A 92 -6.48 6.00 -7.63
CA SER A 92 -5.41 6.66 -8.40
C SER A 92 -4.13 6.79 -7.58
N LEU A 93 -4.22 7.24 -6.32
CA LEU A 93 -3.06 7.38 -5.45
C LEU A 93 -2.42 6.02 -5.14
N ILE A 94 -3.23 4.97 -4.97
CA ILE A 94 -2.73 3.60 -4.80
C ILE A 94 -1.95 3.17 -6.04
N TYR A 95 -2.53 3.33 -7.23
CA TYR A 95 -1.93 2.94 -8.50
C TYR A 95 -0.61 3.68 -8.75
N ASP A 96 -0.60 5.00 -8.58
CA ASP A 96 0.59 5.83 -8.76
C ASP A 96 1.68 5.44 -7.76
N THR A 97 1.32 5.25 -6.50
CA THR A 97 2.24 4.81 -5.44
C THR A 97 2.87 3.46 -5.76
N LEU A 98 2.06 2.46 -6.12
CA LEU A 98 2.58 1.13 -6.45
C LEU A 98 3.47 1.16 -7.70
N THR A 99 3.09 1.95 -8.70
CA THR A 99 3.88 2.12 -9.92
C THR A 99 5.23 2.78 -9.63
N ASP A 100 5.26 3.83 -8.82
CA ASP A 100 6.50 4.50 -8.44
C ASP A 100 7.39 3.62 -7.55
N ILE A 101 6.80 2.84 -6.64
CA ILE A 101 7.54 1.85 -5.86
C ILE A 101 8.16 0.81 -6.78
N LEU A 102 7.40 0.24 -7.72
CA LEU A 102 7.91 -0.74 -8.69
C LEU A 102 8.99 -0.16 -9.61
N ALA A 103 8.96 1.15 -9.85
CA ALA A 103 10.02 1.89 -10.54
C ALA A 103 11.25 2.20 -9.66
N GLY A 104 11.25 1.75 -8.40
CA GLY A 104 12.34 1.98 -7.45
C GLY A 104 12.45 3.43 -6.97
N LYS A 105 11.37 4.20 -7.04
CA LYS A 105 11.33 5.57 -6.53
C LYS A 105 10.88 5.59 -5.07
N MET A 106 11.37 6.60 -4.34
CA MET A 106 10.84 6.93 -3.02
C MET A 106 9.46 7.55 -3.17
N VAL A 107 8.49 7.09 -2.39
CA VAL A 107 7.12 7.60 -2.40
C VAL A 107 6.77 8.21 -1.05
N GLN A 108 5.97 9.27 -1.09
CA GLN A 108 5.48 9.99 0.08
C GLN A 108 3.97 9.99 0.06
N ILE A 109 3.36 9.42 1.11
CA ILE A 109 1.91 9.27 1.22
C ILE A 109 1.46 10.10 2.43
N PRO A 110 0.51 11.02 2.28
CA PRO A 110 -0.06 11.73 3.42
C PRO A 110 -0.81 10.75 4.33
N THR A 111 -0.62 10.87 5.65
CA THR A 111 -1.29 10.02 6.62
C THR A 111 -2.75 10.43 6.76
N TYR A 112 -3.65 9.44 6.72
CA TYR A 112 -5.08 9.67 6.92
C TYR A 112 -5.44 9.78 8.41
N ASP A 113 -6.17 10.83 8.78
CA ASP A 113 -6.68 11.05 10.13
C ASP A 113 -8.10 10.48 10.27
N TYR A 114 -8.22 9.35 10.95
CA TYR A 114 -9.51 8.72 11.24
C TYR A 114 -10.43 9.57 12.12
N ARG A 115 -9.90 10.52 12.90
CA ARG A 115 -10.71 11.38 13.77
C ARG A 115 -11.35 12.52 13.01
N ASN A 116 -10.59 13.10 12.07
CA ASN A 116 -11.03 14.27 11.30
C ASN A 116 -11.46 13.91 9.87
N HIS A 117 -11.46 12.62 9.51
CA HIS A 117 -11.81 12.10 8.18
C HIS A 117 -11.11 12.82 7.01
N SER A 118 -9.87 13.23 7.23
CA SER A 118 -9.09 14.09 6.33
C SER A 118 -7.62 13.66 6.26
N LEU A 119 -6.93 14.12 5.22
CA LEU A 119 -5.51 13.85 5.03
C LEU A 119 -4.65 14.85 5.81
N ARG A 120 -3.75 14.34 6.65
CA ARG A 120 -2.74 15.17 7.32
C ARG A 120 -1.60 15.43 6.36
N LYS A 121 -1.48 16.68 5.92
CA LYS A 121 -0.38 17.11 5.05
C LYS A 121 0.95 17.18 5.81
N ASP A 122 0.88 17.38 7.13
CA ASP A 122 2.06 17.55 7.99
C ASP A 122 2.66 16.20 8.43
N GLU A 123 1.90 15.12 8.30
CA GLU A 123 2.30 13.77 8.69
C GLU A 123 2.37 12.89 7.45
N ILE A 124 3.59 12.65 6.95
CA ILE A 124 3.84 11.94 5.70
C ILE A 124 4.51 10.60 5.97
N LEU A 125 3.87 9.52 5.53
CA LEU A 125 4.48 8.20 5.46
C LEU A 125 5.44 8.17 4.25
N THR A 126 6.74 8.14 4.53
CA THR A 126 7.77 8.01 3.50
C THR A 126 8.14 6.53 3.31
N ILE A 127 8.05 6.06 2.07
CA ILE A 127 8.37 4.69 1.66
C ILE A 127 9.63 4.76 0.80
N TYR A 128 10.70 4.16 1.30
CA TYR A 128 11.94 4.00 0.55
C TYR A 128 11.84 2.77 -0.37
N PRO A 129 12.60 2.76 -1.48
CA PRO A 129 12.71 1.58 -2.34
C PRO A 129 13.13 0.35 -1.54
N ALA A 130 12.36 -0.73 -1.66
CA ALA A 130 12.54 -1.98 -0.92
C ALA A 130 12.60 -3.15 -1.90
N ASP A 131 13.25 -4.26 -1.53
CA ASP A 131 13.29 -5.47 -2.36
C ASP A 131 11.92 -6.17 -2.42
N VAL A 132 11.12 -6.09 -1.36
CA VAL A 132 9.80 -6.72 -1.24
C VAL A 132 8.77 -5.73 -0.68
N VAL A 133 7.59 -5.70 -1.30
CA VAL A 133 6.48 -4.83 -0.91
C VAL A 133 5.28 -5.69 -0.59
N LEU A 134 4.83 -5.66 0.66
CA LEU A 134 3.60 -6.32 1.11
C LEU A 134 2.46 -5.30 1.03
N PHE A 135 1.51 -5.49 0.13
CA PHE A 135 0.33 -4.63 0.01
C PHE A 135 -0.90 -5.33 0.58
N LYS A 136 -1.40 -4.85 1.71
CA LYS A 136 -2.55 -5.43 2.43
C LYS A 136 -3.85 -4.76 1.97
N VAL A 137 -4.81 -5.57 1.53
CA VAL A 137 -6.17 -5.13 1.17
C VAL A 137 -7.21 -5.84 2.04
N SER A 138 -8.18 -5.09 2.59
CA SER A 138 -9.22 -5.64 3.47
C SER A 138 -10.50 -6.03 2.71
N TRP A 139 -10.63 -5.64 1.43
CA TRP A 139 -11.81 -5.92 0.62
C TRP A 139 -11.42 -6.32 -0.81
N PHE A 140 -11.80 -7.53 -1.24
CA PHE A 140 -11.50 -8.05 -2.58
C PHE A 140 -12.78 -8.08 -3.42
N SER A 141 -13.18 -6.91 -3.93
CA SER A 141 -14.28 -6.81 -4.92
C SER A 141 -13.83 -6.28 -6.29
N THR A 142 -12.63 -5.73 -6.44
CA THR A 142 -12.27 -4.96 -7.67
C THR A 142 -11.27 -5.65 -8.61
N PHE A 143 -10.63 -6.77 -8.22
CA PHE A 143 -9.61 -7.42 -9.07
C PHE A 143 -10.15 -8.44 -10.11
N ARG A 144 -11.43 -8.35 -10.48
CA ARG A 144 -11.99 -9.03 -11.67
C ARG A 144 -12.27 -8.01 -12.77
N LYS A 145 -11.25 -7.61 -13.51
CA LYS A 145 -11.37 -7.24 -14.93
C LYS A 145 -10.14 -7.70 -15.67
#